data_AF-A0A7M7GQ09-F1
#
_entry.id   AF-A0A7M7GQ09-F1
#
_cell.length_a   1.000
_cell.length_b   1.000
_cell.length_c   1.000
_cell.angle_alpha   90.00
_cell.angle_beta   90.00
_cell.angle_gamma   90.00
#
_symmetry.space_group_name_H-M   'P 1'
#
loop_
_entity.id
_entity.type
_entity.pdbx_description
1 polymer ?
#
loop_
_entity_poly.entity_id
_entity_poly.type
_entity_poly.pdbx_seq_one_letter_code
_entity_poly.pdbx_strand_id
1 'polypeptide(L)'
;MSNDKEEQFRAYIEDRRIPCRYGTKCYQKNAIHLEKYKHPPTKETEKKRNTKHSEIRKKRKNKDNNEISNNFQKKKIKKEENKIINEDLHNVVITGENNTIKNNNIFCEVIKQSEDLSNTESMKNTNNLITIASLLDYDKVNIENDIILKEISNNAKIISHLFLTEMPEDFFQLYEFCKNICENDPLNALNHFHLQLVGPYDVFKKGFMNAKVENKEILLKHWRYYYDPPEFQTIIKDNNKDGLHFGYWRDDISKHPVFVAKNKAAINYIIEPVAENIFGTLDVYFEEKLKLATPFEKIRITMLHQKLKSFAKEKKITLEKKTANMQDREKKIVTRAFHKAGIVVPYNKKTQLGYRDLAITDNELQKLLKEIEYASTPEIRKKSMSKLEEIIRLATIAADECDFGTVLELGHDLFSSGISFVQSKALNLMSLAYNLLQRPQFLKIAQVHLKNRSKSLDLNVIVYD
;
A
#
# COMPACT_ATOMS: atom_id res chain seq x y z
N MET A 1 10.41 -53.81 -15.29
CA MET A 1 10.35 -52.51 -14.57
C MET A 1 11.80 -52.07 -14.38
N SER A 2 12.13 -50.81 -14.67
CA SER A 2 13.52 -50.32 -14.74
C SER A 2 14.28 -50.48 -13.41
N ASN A 3 15.50 -51.03 -13.46
CA ASN A 3 16.42 -51.24 -12.34
C ASN A 3 16.66 -49.96 -11.50
N ASP A 4 16.50 -48.79 -12.12
CA ASP A 4 16.73 -47.45 -11.54
C ASP A 4 15.64 -47.03 -10.52
N LYS A 5 14.39 -47.50 -10.69
CA LYS A 5 13.31 -47.19 -9.73
C LYS A 5 13.47 -47.94 -8.41
N GLU A 6 14.01 -49.15 -8.47
CA GLU A 6 14.24 -49.95 -7.30
C GLU A 6 15.41 -49.39 -6.47
N GLU A 7 16.45 -48.89 -7.13
CA GLU A 7 17.58 -48.23 -6.50
C GLU A 7 17.19 -46.90 -5.82
N GLN A 8 16.38 -46.07 -6.48
CA GLN A 8 15.88 -44.81 -5.89
C GLN A 8 14.95 -45.06 -4.69
N PHE A 9 14.15 -46.13 -4.73
CA PHE A 9 13.29 -46.48 -3.62
C PHE A 9 14.09 -47.06 -2.44
N ARG A 10 15.13 -47.88 -2.70
CA ARG A 10 16.06 -48.35 -1.66
C ARG A 10 16.78 -47.18 -0.97
N ALA A 11 17.26 -46.20 -1.73
CA ALA A 11 17.86 -44.99 -1.19
C ALA A 11 16.90 -44.17 -0.31
N TYR A 12 15.60 -44.15 -0.64
CA TYR A 12 14.57 -43.52 0.21
C TYR A 12 14.33 -44.27 1.52
N ILE A 13 14.37 -45.61 1.50
CA ILE A 13 14.22 -46.43 2.71
C ILE A 13 15.43 -46.25 3.63
N GLU A 14 16.65 -46.21 3.09
CA GLU A 14 17.90 -46.05 3.83
C GLU A 14 18.15 -44.63 4.36
N ASP A 15 17.43 -43.64 3.83
CA ASP A 15 17.51 -42.25 4.29
C ASP A 15 17.00 -42.10 5.73
N ARG A 16 17.86 -41.61 6.63
CA ARG A 16 17.57 -41.46 8.07
C ARG A 16 16.67 -40.27 8.41
N ARG A 17 16.33 -39.40 7.45
CA ARG A 17 15.43 -38.27 7.65
C ARG A 17 13.99 -38.72 7.90
N ILE A 18 13.20 -37.87 8.54
CA ILE A 18 11.82 -38.19 8.92
C ILE A 18 10.93 -38.20 7.66
N PRO A 19 10.09 -39.22 7.42
CA PRO A 19 9.16 -39.19 6.29
C PRO A 19 8.23 -37.97 6.34
N CYS A 20 8.20 -37.18 5.26
CA CYS A 20 7.30 -36.04 5.16
C CYS A 20 5.83 -36.50 5.13
N ARG A 21 4.98 -35.92 5.99
CA ARG A 21 3.54 -36.22 6.06
C ARG A 21 2.81 -36.02 4.72
N TYR A 22 3.28 -35.07 3.90
CA TYR A 22 2.68 -34.72 2.61
C TYR A 22 3.31 -35.47 1.42
N GLY A 23 4.38 -36.26 1.65
CA GLY A 23 4.99 -37.12 0.64
C GLY A 23 5.28 -36.39 -0.68
N THR A 24 4.96 -37.02 -1.81
CA THR A 24 5.18 -36.44 -3.15
C THR A 24 4.37 -35.16 -3.45
N LYS A 25 3.39 -34.81 -2.61
CA LYS A 25 2.54 -33.61 -2.71
C LYS A 25 2.99 -32.48 -1.79
N CYS A 26 4.14 -32.62 -1.13
CA CYS A 26 4.67 -31.57 -0.26
C CYS A 26 5.03 -30.30 -1.05
N TYR A 27 4.48 -29.16 -0.63
CA TYR A 27 4.73 -27.86 -1.27
C TYR A 27 5.96 -27.14 -0.69
N GLN A 28 6.41 -27.51 0.52
CA GLN A 28 7.60 -26.94 1.15
C GLN A 28 8.87 -27.43 0.45
N LYS A 29 9.61 -26.50 -0.15
CA LYS A 29 10.85 -26.75 -0.92
C LYS A 29 12.11 -26.08 -0.34
N ASN A 30 12.01 -25.49 0.86
CA ASN A 30 13.13 -24.82 1.52
C ASN A 30 14.19 -25.83 2.02
N ALA A 31 15.42 -25.37 2.21
CA ALA A 31 16.56 -26.25 2.53
C ALA A 31 16.41 -26.96 3.89
N ILE A 32 15.86 -26.27 4.89
CA ILE A 32 15.66 -26.79 6.25
C ILE A 32 14.64 -27.95 6.24
N HIS A 33 13.54 -27.80 5.49
CA HIS A 33 12.55 -28.86 5.34
C HIS A 33 13.14 -30.08 4.64
N LEU A 34 13.91 -29.88 3.57
CA LEU A 34 14.56 -30.96 2.85
C LEU A 34 15.68 -31.62 3.66
N GLU A 35 16.31 -30.92 4.61
CA GLU A 35 17.29 -31.50 5.53
C GLU A 35 16.62 -32.35 6.62
N LYS A 36 15.44 -31.95 7.09
CA LYS A 36 14.72 -32.65 8.16
C LYS A 36 13.80 -33.77 7.65
N TYR A 37 13.20 -33.62 6.47
CA TYR A 37 12.17 -34.52 5.95
C TYR A 37 12.50 -35.15 4.59
N LYS A 38 12.29 -36.46 4.47
CA LYS A 38 12.44 -37.21 3.21
C LYS A 38 11.12 -37.35 2.45
N HIS A 39 11.22 -37.34 1.12
CA HIS A 39 10.08 -37.41 0.19
C HIS A 39 10.27 -38.61 -0.75
N PRO A 40 9.22 -39.38 -1.10
CA PRO A 40 9.32 -40.49 -2.04
C PRO A 40 9.73 -40.01 -3.45
N PRO A 41 10.49 -40.80 -4.22
CA PRO A 41 10.90 -40.44 -5.57
C PRO A 41 9.68 -40.25 -6.51
N THR A 42 9.68 -39.18 -7.31
CA THR A 42 8.64 -38.90 -8.31
C THR A 42 9.14 -39.20 -9.72
N LYS A 43 8.25 -39.36 -10.69
CA LYS A 43 8.64 -39.57 -12.11
C LYS A 43 9.46 -38.40 -12.71
N GLU A 44 9.54 -37.26 -12.03
CA GLU A 44 10.29 -36.08 -12.49
C GLU A 44 11.78 -36.09 -12.09
N THR A 45 12.18 -36.88 -11.08
CA THR A 45 13.58 -36.94 -10.62
C THR A 45 14.53 -37.65 -11.59
N GLU A 46 14.02 -38.43 -12.55
CA GLU A 46 14.83 -39.14 -13.56
C GLU A 46 15.55 -38.19 -14.54
N LYS A 47 15.08 -36.95 -14.75
CA LYS A 47 15.67 -36.02 -15.75
C LYS A 47 16.84 -35.16 -15.25
N LYS A 48 17.10 -35.09 -13.94
CA LYS A 48 18.11 -34.15 -13.38
C LYS A 48 19.50 -34.76 -13.15
N ARG A 49 19.67 -36.09 -13.24
CA ARG A 49 20.97 -36.76 -13.00
C ARG A 49 21.86 -36.88 -14.25
N ASN A 50 21.32 -36.77 -15.47
CA ASN A 50 22.08 -36.99 -16.71
C ASN A 50 22.96 -35.81 -17.20
N THR A 51 23.14 -34.73 -16.42
CA THR A 51 23.92 -33.55 -16.88
C THR A 51 25.01 -33.06 -15.91
N LYS A 52 25.41 -33.85 -14.89
CA LYS A 52 26.41 -33.41 -13.89
C LYS A 52 27.69 -34.26 -13.78
N HIS A 53 28.09 -34.94 -14.84
CA HIS A 53 29.45 -35.47 -14.95
C HIS A 53 30.18 -34.87 -16.16
N SER A 54 31.46 -34.51 -15.98
CA SER A 54 32.33 -33.60 -16.77
C SER A 54 32.11 -32.11 -16.42
N GLU A 55 33.05 -31.28 -15.95
CA GLU A 55 34.49 -31.34 -15.72
C GLU A 55 34.88 -30.28 -14.67
N ILE A 56 35.78 -30.63 -13.72
CA ILE A 56 36.65 -29.66 -13.05
C ILE A 56 38.05 -30.28 -12.99
N ARG A 57 39.00 -29.73 -13.77
CA ARG A 57 40.42 -29.43 -13.39
C ARG A 57 41.34 -29.31 -14.62
N LYS A 58 41.82 -28.09 -14.92
CA LYS A 58 43.22 -27.59 -14.73
C LYS A 58 43.55 -26.35 -15.58
N LYS A 59 44.33 -25.46 -14.95
CA LYS A 59 44.92 -24.20 -15.46
C LYS A 59 45.88 -24.39 -16.65
N ARG A 60 45.95 -23.40 -17.54
CA ARG A 60 47.21 -22.80 -18.04
C ARG A 60 47.01 -21.40 -18.64
N LYS A 61 48.03 -20.55 -18.43
CA LYS A 61 48.17 -19.14 -18.83
C LYS A 61 48.34 -18.98 -20.35
N ASN A 62 47.86 -17.87 -20.93
CA ASN A 62 48.74 -16.85 -21.54
C ASN A 62 48.02 -15.53 -21.85
N LYS A 63 48.87 -14.51 -21.93
CA LYS A 63 48.68 -13.05 -22.00
C LYS A 63 48.51 -12.57 -23.45
N ASP A 64 47.66 -11.55 -23.64
CA ASP A 64 47.97 -10.20 -24.19
C ASP A 64 46.98 -9.65 -25.23
N ASN A 65 46.50 -8.44 -24.86
CA ASN A 65 46.26 -7.21 -25.62
C ASN A 65 45.10 -7.01 -26.63
N ASN A 66 44.29 -6.02 -26.24
CA ASN A 66 43.84 -4.81 -26.96
C ASN A 66 42.65 -4.80 -27.93
N GLU A 67 41.77 -3.84 -27.59
CA GLU A 67 41.00 -2.89 -28.41
C GLU A 67 39.66 -3.28 -29.08
N ILE A 68 38.61 -2.66 -28.52
CA ILE A 68 37.51 -1.88 -29.12
C ILE A 68 36.94 -2.35 -30.47
N SER A 69 35.64 -2.69 -30.47
CA SER A 69 34.75 -2.41 -31.60
C SER A 69 33.26 -2.51 -31.23
N ASN A 70 32.54 -1.42 -31.51
CA ASN A 70 31.09 -1.30 -31.56
C ASN A 70 30.52 -2.07 -32.78
N ASN A 71 29.43 -2.83 -32.63
CA ASN A 71 28.13 -2.55 -33.28
C ASN A 71 27.11 -3.70 -33.15
N PHE A 72 25.89 -3.29 -32.73
CA PHE A 72 24.55 -3.65 -33.23
C PHE A 72 24.24 -5.08 -33.71
N GLN A 73 23.15 -5.63 -33.17
CA GLN A 73 21.89 -5.71 -33.94
C GLN A 73 20.62 -5.87 -33.08
N LYS A 74 19.68 -4.95 -33.34
CA LYS A 74 18.27 -4.93 -32.95
C LYS A 74 17.51 -6.05 -33.67
N LYS A 75 16.50 -6.65 -33.03
CA LYS A 75 15.36 -7.27 -33.73
C LYS A 75 14.04 -6.66 -33.25
N LYS A 76 13.37 -5.98 -34.18
CA LYS A 76 11.97 -5.51 -34.19
C LYS A 76 11.04 -6.70 -34.46
N ILE A 77 9.85 -6.72 -33.84
CA ILE A 77 8.55 -7.15 -34.42
C ILE A 77 7.47 -6.33 -33.68
N LYS A 78 6.99 -5.21 -34.24
CA LYS A 78 5.77 -4.98 -35.06
C LYS A 78 4.43 -5.13 -34.31
N LYS A 79 3.75 -3.98 -34.23
CA LYS A 79 2.34 -3.74 -33.89
C LYS A 79 1.42 -4.36 -34.95
N GLU A 80 0.26 -4.83 -34.50
CA GLU A 80 -0.97 -4.84 -35.31
C GLU A 80 -2.06 -4.08 -34.53
N GLU A 81 -2.65 -3.11 -35.23
CA GLU A 81 -3.78 -2.29 -34.82
C GLU A 81 -5.06 -2.98 -35.29
N ASN A 82 -6.12 -2.97 -34.48
CA ASN A 82 -7.48 -3.10 -34.99
C ASN A 82 -8.39 -2.12 -34.23
N LYS A 83 -8.84 -1.10 -34.99
CA LYS A 83 -9.95 -0.20 -34.68
C LYS A 83 -11.26 -0.99 -34.79
N ILE A 84 -12.16 -0.83 -33.82
CA ILE A 84 -13.60 -0.87 -34.05
C ILE A 84 -14.22 0.34 -33.34
N ILE A 85 -14.98 1.10 -34.12
CA ILE A 85 -15.83 2.24 -33.78
C ILE A 85 -17.23 1.70 -33.41
N ASN A 86 -17.94 2.39 -32.51
CA ASN A 86 -19.39 2.69 -32.52
C ASN A 86 -19.71 3.37 -31.17
N GLU A 87 -19.92 4.70 -31.13
CA GLU A 87 -21.17 5.44 -31.40
C GLU A 87 -22.25 5.28 -30.32
N ASP A 88 -22.67 6.45 -29.84
CA ASP A 88 -23.66 6.74 -28.80
C ASP A 88 -25.04 6.13 -29.07
N LEU A 89 -25.80 5.80 -28.00
CA LEU A 89 -27.19 6.22 -27.87
C LEU A 89 -27.76 6.08 -26.43
N HIS A 90 -28.21 7.23 -25.92
CA HIS A 90 -29.34 7.53 -25.04
C HIS A 90 -29.85 6.60 -23.92
N ASN A 91 -29.88 7.21 -22.72
CA ASN A 91 -31.04 7.43 -21.83
C ASN A 91 -32.30 6.57 -22.07
N VAL A 92 -32.59 5.67 -21.12
CA VAL A 92 -33.96 5.36 -20.71
C VAL A 92 -34.02 5.26 -19.18
N VAL A 93 -34.84 6.13 -18.60
CA VAL A 93 -35.35 6.10 -17.23
C VAL A 93 -36.31 4.91 -17.09
N ILE A 94 -36.08 4.01 -16.14
CA ILE A 94 -37.14 3.12 -15.62
C ILE A 94 -37.01 3.02 -14.09
N THR A 95 -38.06 3.51 -13.44
CA THR A 95 -38.50 3.35 -12.06
C THR A 95 -38.89 1.90 -11.75
N GLY A 96 -38.66 1.41 -10.53
CA GLY A 96 -39.33 0.18 -10.06
C GLY A 96 -38.63 -0.59 -8.94
N GLU A 97 -38.98 -0.25 -7.71
CA GLU A 97 -39.39 -1.15 -6.61
C GLU A 97 -38.55 -2.39 -6.25
N ASN A 98 -37.93 -2.27 -5.06
CA ASN A 98 -37.95 -3.21 -3.93
C ASN A 98 -38.40 -4.65 -4.21
N ASN A 99 -37.50 -5.61 -3.98
CA ASN A 99 -37.90 -6.88 -3.41
C ASN A 99 -36.85 -7.44 -2.45
N THR A 100 -37.27 -7.51 -1.19
CA THR A 100 -36.57 -8.07 -0.05
C THR A 100 -36.80 -9.57 -0.04
N ILE A 101 -35.75 -10.39 -0.02
CA ILE A 101 -35.85 -11.80 0.39
C ILE A 101 -34.82 -12.06 1.48
N LYS A 102 -35.36 -12.24 2.69
CA LYS A 102 -34.69 -12.82 3.86
C LYS A 102 -34.54 -14.33 3.62
N ASN A 103 -33.40 -14.91 4.01
CA ASN A 103 -33.37 -16.14 4.81
C ASN A 103 -31.97 -16.40 5.39
N ASN A 104 -31.85 -16.05 6.68
CA ASN A 104 -31.26 -16.77 7.80
C ASN A 104 -30.23 -17.89 7.54
N ASN A 105 -29.07 -17.75 8.19
CA ASN A 105 -28.62 -18.79 9.11
C ASN A 105 -27.87 -18.23 10.32
N ILE A 106 -28.30 -18.77 11.45
CA ILE A 106 -28.02 -18.49 12.86
C ILE A 106 -26.56 -18.74 13.24
N PHE A 107 -25.90 -17.75 13.85
CA PHE A 107 -25.20 -17.89 15.15
C PHE A 107 -24.77 -16.51 15.69
N CYS A 108 -24.69 -16.40 17.02
CA CYS A 108 -24.35 -15.23 17.84
C CYS A 108 -25.53 -14.36 18.32
N GLU A 109 -26.38 -14.96 19.16
CA GLU A 109 -26.98 -14.26 20.30
C GLU A 109 -25.87 -13.83 21.25
N VAL A 110 -25.71 -12.52 21.48
CA VAL A 110 -25.81 -11.86 22.79
C VAL A 110 -26.08 -10.38 22.49
N ILE A 111 -26.96 -9.77 23.30
CA ILE A 111 -27.37 -8.34 23.35
C ILE A 111 -28.62 -8.00 22.52
N LYS A 112 -29.79 -8.34 23.08
CA LYS A 112 -31.01 -7.53 22.97
C LYS A 112 -31.71 -7.46 24.33
N GLN A 113 -31.77 -6.26 24.88
CA GLN A 113 -32.82 -5.68 25.73
C GLN A 113 -32.40 -4.18 25.77
N SER A 114 -33.09 -3.23 25.16
CA SER A 114 -34.53 -3.00 25.08
C SER A 114 -34.87 -2.19 23.82
N GLU A 115 -35.79 -2.70 23.00
CA GLU A 115 -36.62 -1.90 22.09
C GLU A 115 -37.91 -1.55 22.83
N ASP A 116 -38.33 -0.28 22.79
CA ASP A 116 -39.67 0.13 22.37
C ASP A 116 -39.89 1.63 22.54
N LEU A 117 -40.09 2.35 21.43
CA LEU A 117 -41.34 3.07 21.13
C LEU A 117 -41.22 3.80 19.78
N SER A 118 -42.28 3.66 19.01
CA SER A 118 -42.44 3.93 17.58
C SER A 118 -42.83 5.37 17.24
N ASN A 119 -42.41 5.79 16.03
CA ASN A 119 -43.03 6.75 15.09
C ASN A 119 -43.15 8.22 15.49
N THR A 120 -42.39 9.11 14.84
CA THR A 120 -42.84 10.07 13.79
C THR A 120 -41.71 11.02 13.37
N GLU A 121 -41.75 11.41 12.08
CA GLU A 121 -41.30 12.68 11.50
C GLU A 121 -39.81 13.09 11.49
N SER A 122 -39.45 13.68 10.34
CA SER A 122 -38.21 14.39 10.07
C SER A 122 -37.89 15.46 11.12
N MET A 123 -36.75 15.35 11.80
CA MET A 123 -35.80 16.44 12.11
C MET A 123 -34.76 15.99 13.15
N LYS A 124 -33.48 16.36 12.90
CA LYS A 124 -32.36 16.50 13.83
C LYS A 124 -31.82 15.22 14.50
N ASN A 125 -30.73 14.68 13.94
CA ASN A 125 -29.56 14.36 14.76
C ASN A 125 -28.48 15.39 14.41
N THR A 126 -28.45 16.50 15.15
CA THR A 126 -27.23 17.30 15.27
C THR A 126 -26.19 16.40 15.92
N ASN A 127 -25.32 15.81 15.11
CA ASN A 127 -24.19 15.03 15.56
C ASN A 127 -23.43 15.82 16.64
N ASN A 128 -23.19 15.18 17.78
CA ASN A 128 -22.32 15.70 18.84
C ASN A 128 -20.88 15.82 18.31
N LEU A 129 -20.61 16.88 17.55
CA LEU A 129 -19.25 17.21 17.14
C LEU A 129 -18.48 17.72 18.34
N ILE A 130 -17.24 17.28 18.48
CA ILE A 130 -16.32 17.72 19.53
C ILE A 130 -15.18 18.52 18.94
N THR A 131 -14.61 19.43 19.72
CA THR A 131 -13.49 20.26 19.26
C THR A 131 -12.19 19.48 19.29
N ILE A 132 -11.25 19.80 18.40
CA ILE A 132 -9.92 19.17 18.40
C ILE A 132 -9.20 19.43 19.74
N ALA A 133 -9.37 20.61 20.35
CA ALA A 133 -8.82 20.89 21.68
C ALA A 133 -9.25 19.89 22.75
N SER A 134 -10.53 19.48 22.75
CA SER A 134 -11.06 18.49 23.72
C SER A 134 -10.46 17.08 23.55
N LEU A 135 -9.92 16.77 22.36
CA LEU A 135 -9.29 15.48 22.09
C LEU A 135 -7.86 15.38 22.63
N LEU A 136 -7.25 16.50 23.02
CA LEU A 136 -5.83 16.61 23.30
C LEU A 136 -5.48 16.68 24.79
N ASP A 137 -6.48 16.69 25.70
CA ASP A 137 -6.38 16.69 27.18
C ASP A 137 -5.05 17.29 27.69
N TYR A 138 -4.90 18.61 27.48
CA TYR A 138 -3.64 19.35 27.53
C TYR A 138 -3.15 19.62 28.96
N ASP A 139 -2.85 18.58 29.74
CA ASP A 139 -2.07 18.71 30.96
C ASP A 139 -0.67 18.10 30.78
N LYS A 140 0.36 18.93 30.98
CA LYS A 140 1.82 18.69 30.92
C LYS A 140 2.54 19.06 29.63
N VAL A 141 2.61 20.36 29.34
CA VAL A 141 3.78 20.92 28.65
C VAL A 141 4.27 22.14 29.45
N ASN A 142 5.41 21.98 30.14
CA ASN A 142 6.12 23.04 30.85
C ASN A 142 7.05 23.75 29.86
N ILE A 143 7.08 25.09 29.83
CA ILE A 143 7.53 25.86 28.66
C ILE A 143 8.62 26.91 29.04
N GLU A 144 9.85 26.74 28.56
CA GLU A 144 10.95 27.75 28.53
C GLU A 144 11.39 28.08 27.09
N ASN A 145 11.87 29.33 26.88
CA ASN A 145 11.85 30.20 25.68
C ASN A 145 12.43 29.73 24.32
N ASP A 146 11.54 29.67 23.30
CA ASP A 146 11.73 29.95 21.84
C ASP A 146 10.40 29.71 21.08
N ILE A 147 9.71 30.73 20.58
CA ILE A 147 8.29 30.63 20.14
C ILE A 147 8.07 29.70 18.93
N ILE A 148 8.92 29.78 17.90
CA ILE A 148 8.74 29.02 16.65
C ILE A 148 9.10 27.53 16.85
N LEU A 149 10.23 27.25 17.52
CA LEU A 149 10.63 25.88 17.85
C LEU A 149 9.63 25.23 18.83
N LYS A 150 9.06 26.01 19.76
CA LYS A 150 7.94 25.56 20.60
C LYS A 150 6.71 25.22 19.78
N GLU A 151 6.31 26.06 18.83
CA GLU A 151 5.14 25.82 17.99
C GLU A 151 5.31 24.58 17.11
N ILE A 152 6.48 24.41 16.48
CA ILE A 152 6.82 23.21 15.69
C ILE A 152 6.83 21.96 16.58
N SER A 153 7.50 22.02 17.73
CA SER A 153 7.54 20.91 18.70
C SER A 153 6.15 20.54 19.22
N ASN A 154 5.28 21.55 19.41
CA ASN A 154 3.90 21.36 19.82
C ASN A 154 3.07 20.70 18.70
N ASN A 155 3.19 21.21 17.47
CA ASN A 155 2.47 20.67 16.31
C ASN A 155 2.93 19.25 15.98
N ALA A 156 4.22 18.92 16.13
CA ALA A 156 4.73 17.57 15.97
C ALA A 156 4.06 16.59 16.97
N LYS A 157 3.91 16.99 18.24
CA LYS A 157 3.22 16.19 19.26
C LYS A 157 1.73 16.05 18.97
N ILE A 158 1.06 17.13 18.55
CA ILE A 158 -0.35 17.12 18.14
C ILE A 158 -0.54 16.13 16.98
N ILE A 159 0.31 16.23 15.94
CA ILE A 159 0.24 15.35 14.78
C ILE A 159 0.41 13.89 15.19
N SER A 160 1.43 13.58 16.00
CA SER A 160 1.67 12.22 16.49
C SER A 160 0.48 11.68 17.29
N HIS A 161 -0.10 12.51 18.16
CA HIS A 161 -1.25 12.12 18.98
C HIS A 161 -2.54 11.90 18.17
N LEU A 162 -2.79 12.73 17.15
CA LEU A 162 -4.02 12.70 16.35
C LEU A 162 -3.96 11.68 15.20
N PHE A 163 -2.82 11.58 14.51
CA PHE A 163 -2.65 10.78 13.30
C PHE A 163 -1.85 9.48 13.50
N LEU A 164 -1.36 9.22 14.72
CA LEU A 164 -0.55 8.05 15.10
C LEU A 164 0.80 7.92 14.37
N THR A 165 1.31 9.03 13.82
CA THR A 165 2.52 9.05 12.99
C THR A 165 3.37 10.27 13.29
N GLU A 166 4.69 10.12 13.29
CA GLU A 166 5.63 11.24 13.33
C GLU A 166 5.95 11.75 11.93
N MET A 167 6.10 13.07 11.78
CA MET A 167 6.45 13.71 10.51
C MET A 167 7.96 13.89 10.39
N PRO A 168 8.52 13.66 9.20
CA PRO A 168 9.93 13.95 8.93
C PRO A 168 10.19 15.46 8.87
N GLU A 169 11.46 15.86 8.94
CA GLU A 169 11.85 17.27 8.94
C GLU A 169 11.42 18.03 7.66
N ASP A 170 11.48 17.38 6.50
CA ASP A 170 11.10 17.97 5.22
C ASP A 170 9.62 18.35 5.14
N PHE A 171 8.75 17.74 5.97
CA PHE A 171 7.37 18.16 6.15
C PHE A 171 7.27 19.58 6.73
N PHE A 172 7.97 19.84 7.83
CA PHE A 172 7.96 21.16 8.48
C PHE A 172 8.64 22.21 7.61
N GLN A 173 9.72 21.83 6.92
CA GLN A 173 10.41 22.69 5.98
C GLN A 173 9.57 23.05 4.76
N LEU A 174 8.70 22.15 4.27
CA LEU A 174 7.77 22.52 3.20
C LEU A 174 6.75 23.55 3.67
N TYR A 175 6.22 23.40 4.90
CA TYR A 175 5.33 24.42 5.45
C TYR A 175 6.02 25.79 5.55
N GLU A 176 7.28 25.83 6.03
CA GLU A 176 8.10 27.06 6.06
C GLU A 176 8.27 27.65 4.66
N PHE A 177 8.60 26.81 3.67
CA PHE A 177 8.70 27.23 2.27
C PHE A 177 7.39 27.83 1.74
N CYS A 178 6.26 27.18 2.00
CA CYS A 178 4.94 27.66 1.60
C CYS A 178 4.56 28.98 2.30
N LYS A 179 4.92 29.14 3.57
CA LYS A 179 4.74 30.39 4.33
C LYS A 179 5.54 31.54 3.72
N ASN A 180 6.76 31.29 3.25
CA ASN A 180 7.59 32.27 2.55
C ASN A 180 7.01 32.68 1.18
N ILE A 181 6.12 31.87 0.59
CA ILE A 181 5.43 32.19 -0.66
C ILE A 181 4.13 32.95 -0.39
N CYS A 182 3.34 32.48 0.56
CA CYS A 182 2.05 33.04 0.93
C CYS A 182 1.89 32.98 2.45
N GLU A 183 2.22 34.08 3.13
CA GLU A 183 2.23 34.14 4.59
C GLU A 183 0.84 33.94 5.21
N ASN A 184 -0.19 34.51 4.58
CA ASN A 184 -1.57 34.49 5.09
C ASN A 184 -2.30 33.16 4.83
N ASP A 185 -1.88 32.40 3.82
CA ASP A 185 -2.49 31.12 3.46
C ASP A 185 -1.46 30.11 2.92
N PRO A 186 -0.57 29.59 3.80
CA PRO A 186 0.51 28.69 3.38
C PRO A 186 -0.02 27.38 2.77
N LEU A 187 -1.15 26.86 3.24
CA LEU A 187 -1.69 25.57 2.79
C LEU A 187 -2.11 25.61 1.32
N ASN A 188 -2.51 26.79 0.85
CA ASN A 188 -2.95 27.06 -0.52
C ASN A 188 -1.88 27.75 -1.38
N ALA A 189 -0.65 27.92 -0.87
CA ALA A 189 0.43 28.62 -1.57
C ALA A 189 0.73 28.04 -2.97
N LEU A 190 0.43 26.75 -3.18
CA LEU A 190 0.68 26.02 -4.42
C LEU A 190 -0.58 25.84 -5.30
N ASN A 191 -1.71 26.46 -4.96
CA ASN A 191 -2.99 26.26 -5.66
C ASN A 191 -2.95 26.63 -7.15
N HIS A 192 -2.10 27.58 -7.54
CA HIS A 192 -1.88 27.94 -8.96
C HIS A 192 -1.36 26.77 -9.81
N PHE A 193 -0.81 25.74 -9.15
CA PHE A 193 -0.34 24.51 -9.75
C PHE A 193 -1.26 23.33 -9.42
N HIS A 194 -2.48 23.62 -8.96
CA HIS A 194 -3.50 22.68 -8.48
C HIS A 194 -3.13 21.90 -7.22
N LEU A 195 -2.02 22.21 -6.55
CA LEU A 195 -1.61 21.51 -5.33
C LEU A 195 -2.07 22.25 -4.07
N GLN A 196 -2.61 21.50 -3.12
CA GLN A 196 -2.99 21.97 -1.79
C GLN A 196 -2.37 21.08 -0.71
N LEU A 197 -1.76 21.69 0.31
CA LEU A 197 -1.28 20.98 1.49
C LEU A 197 -2.49 20.60 2.36
N VAL A 198 -2.58 19.33 2.73
CA VAL A 198 -3.74 18.74 3.41
C VAL A 198 -3.31 17.70 4.45
N GLY A 199 -4.27 17.18 5.21
CA GLY A 199 -4.03 16.06 6.12
C GLY A 199 -3.32 16.56 7.37
N PRO A 200 -2.13 16.03 7.73
CA PRO A 200 -1.38 16.54 8.86
C PRO A 200 -1.06 18.05 8.79
N TYR A 201 -1.00 18.65 7.60
CA TYR A 201 -0.80 20.09 7.47
C TYR A 201 -1.97 20.93 7.96
N ASP A 202 -3.17 20.36 8.07
CA ASP A 202 -4.35 21.08 8.59
C ASP A 202 -4.15 21.55 10.04
N VAL A 203 -3.21 20.94 10.79
CA VAL A 203 -2.79 21.41 12.14
C VAL A 203 -2.29 22.86 12.14
N PHE A 204 -1.70 23.32 11.03
CA PHE A 204 -1.22 24.70 10.90
C PHE A 204 -2.31 25.68 10.46
N LYS A 205 -3.53 25.22 10.19
CA LYS A 205 -4.62 26.09 9.77
C LYS A 205 -5.13 26.90 10.96
N LYS A 206 -5.36 28.20 10.74
CA LYS A 206 -5.94 29.07 11.76
C LYS A 206 -7.30 28.52 12.20
N GLY A 207 -7.49 28.40 13.52
CA GLY A 207 -8.72 27.85 14.11
C GLY A 207 -8.76 26.31 14.20
N PHE A 208 -7.69 25.59 13.85
CA PHE A 208 -7.65 24.13 13.92
C PHE A 208 -8.09 23.56 15.28
N MET A 209 -7.60 24.11 16.39
CA MET A 209 -7.96 23.64 17.73
C MET A 209 -9.46 23.78 18.05
N ASN A 210 -10.13 24.76 17.44
CA ASN A 210 -11.56 25.00 17.61
C ASN A 210 -12.41 24.26 16.56
N ALA A 211 -11.76 23.70 15.53
CA ALA A 211 -12.44 22.93 14.52
C ALA A 211 -13.06 21.68 15.12
N LYS A 212 -14.12 21.21 14.46
CA LYS A 212 -15.03 20.19 14.95
C LYS A 212 -14.86 18.89 14.18
N VAL A 213 -14.89 17.78 14.91
CA VAL A 213 -14.83 16.42 14.37
C VAL A 213 -15.80 15.50 15.11
N GLU A 214 -16.22 14.41 14.47
CA GLU A 214 -17.12 13.42 15.09
C GLU A 214 -16.47 12.71 16.28
N ASN A 215 -15.20 12.33 16.17
CA ASN A 215 -14.40 11.67 17.19
C ASN A 215 -12.92 11.66 16.76
N LYS A 216 -12.03 11.23 17.65
CA LYS A 216 -10.59 11.12 17.34
C LYS A 216 -10.28 10.16 16.18
N GLU A 217 -10.98 9.04 16.10
CA GLU A 217 -10.68 8.00 15.10
C GLU A 217 -10.92 8.50 13.67
N ILE A 218 -11.89 9.40 13.47
CA ILE A 218 -12.22 9.97 12.17
C ILE A 218 -11.03 10.69 11.52
N LEU A 219 -10.09 11.20 12.32
CA LEU A 219 -8.87 11.86 11.82
C LEU A 219 -7.94 10.89 11.10
N LEU A 220 -8.00 9.58 11.41
CA LEU A 220 -7.18 8.57 10.72
C LEU A 220 -7.61 8.32 9.27
N LYS A 221 -8.83 8.74 8.90
CA LYS A 221 -9.32 8.74 7.52
C LYS A 221 -9.33 10.13 6.87
N HIS A 222 -8.87 11.16 7.57
CA HIS A 222 -8.76 12.50 7.01
C HIS A 222 -7.82 12.50 5.81
N TRP A 223 -8.34 12.86 4.62
CA TRP A 223 -7.61 12.79 3.34
C TRP A 223 -7.04 11.41 2.98
N ARG A 224 -7.59 10.33 3.55
CA ARG A 224 -7.24 8.96 3.18
C ARG A 224 -8.11 8.51 2.03
N TYR A 225 -7.54 8.48 0.83
CA TYR A 225 -8.25 8.07 -0.39
C TYR A 225 -8.59 6.59 -0.38
N TYR A 226 -9.52 6.24 -1.27
CA TYR A 226 -10.03 4.89 -1.38
C TYR A 226 -8.89 3.86 -1.41
N TYR A 227 -7.89 4.02 -2.27
CA TYR A 227 -6.80 3.03 -2.40
C TYR A 227 -5.61 3.23 -1.46
N ASP A 228 -5.70 4.11 -0.47
CA ASP A 228 -4.59 4.41 0.43
C ASP A 228 -4.45 3.34 1.54
N PRO A 229 -3.43 2.46 1.47
CA PRO A 229 -3.18 1.52 2.55
C PRO A 229 -2.72 2.26 3.82
N PRO A 230 -2.71 1.60 4.99
CA PRO A 230 -2.26 2.20 6.24
C PRO A 230 -0.87 2.85 6.20
N GLU A 231 0.03 2.29 5.38
CA GLU A 231 1.40 2.75 5.17
C GLU A 231 1.48 4.11 4.44
N PHE A 232 0.45 4.46 3.67
CA PHE A 232 0.39 5.68 2.89
C PHE A 232 -0.43 6.75 3.62
N GLN A 233 0.16 7.93 3.80
CA GLN A 233 -0.48 9.07 4.45
C GLN A 233 -0.40 10.31 3.57
N THR A 234 -1.54 10.71 3.02
CA THR A 234 -1.68 11.89 2.18
C THR A 234 -1.27 13.16 2.92
N ILE A 235 -0.51 14.00 2.22
CA ILE A 235 -0.02 15.30 2.70
C ILE A 235 -0.24 16.41 1.67
N ILE A 236 -0.39 16.08 0.39
CA ILE A 236 -0.73 17.02 -0.67
C ILE A 236 -1.79 16.38 -1.54
N LYS A 237 -2.83 17.13 -1.90
CA LYS A 237 -3.76 16.73 -2.96
C LYS A 237 -3.61 17.64 -4.17
N ASP A 238 -3.93 17.09 -5.33
CA ASP A 238 -4.21 17.85 -6.55
C ASP A 238 -5.73 18.09 -6.64
N ASN A 239 -6.15 19.30 -7.01
CA ASN A 239 -7.55 19.67 -7.15
C ASN A 239 -8.21 19.19 -8.46
N ASN A 240 -7.54 18.35 -9.24
CA ASN A 240 -8.06 17.75 -10.45
C ASN A 240 -8.98 16.53 -10.22
N LYS A 241 -9.77 16.19 -11.23
CA LYS A 241 -10.78 15.11 -11.18
C LYS A 241 -10.21 13.69 -11.14
N ASP A 242 -8.91 13.52 -11.42
CA ASP A 242 -8.27 12.21 -11.37
C ASP A 242 -7.91 11.76 -9.94
N GLY A 243 -8.09 12.65 -8.96
CA GLY A 243 -7.77 12.38 -7.57
C GLY A 243 -6.27 12.14 -7.36
N LEU A 244 -5.42 12.82 -8.13
CA LEU A 244 -3.98 12.81 -7.91
C LEU A 244 -3.68 13.36 -6.50
N HIS A 245 -2.87 12.64 -5.74
CA HIS A 245 -2.43 13.07 -4.43
C HIS A 245 -1.08 12.44 -4.10
N PHE A 246 -0.39 13.03 -3.14
CA PHE A 246 0.93 12.63 -2.68
C PHE A 246 0.90 12.34 -1.19
N GLY A 247 1.61 11.30 -0.80
CA GLY A 247 1.65 10.86 0.58
C GLY A 247 2.99 10.25 0.96
N TYR A 248 3.32 10.37 2.24
CA TYR A 248 4.46 9.66 2.82
C TYR A 248 4.14 8.17 2.92
N TRP A 249 5.09 7.32 2.52
CA TRP A 249 5.03 5.88 2.71
C TRP A 249 5.91 5.45 3.88
N ARG A 250 5.35 4.70 4.82
CA ARG A 250 6.06 4.12 5.97
C ARG A 250 5.94 2.60 5.94
N ASP A 251 7.07 1.90 5.83
CA ASP A 251 7.08 0.44 6.02
C ASP A 251 6.82 0.05 7.49
N ASP A 252 7.11 0.96 8.41
CA ASP A 252 6.98 0.81 9.85
C ASP A 252 6.60 2.17 10.45
N ILE A 253 5.53 2.21 11.24
CA ILE A 253 5.00 3.44 11.84
C ILE A 253 5.97 4.09 12.83
N SER A 254 6.87 3.30 13.43
CA SER A 254 7.89 3.79 14.36
C SER A 254 9.09 4.44 13.67
N LYS A 255 9.15 4.38 12.33
CA LYS A 255 10.25 4.91 11.52
C LYS A 255 9.76 6.06 10.67
N HIS A 256 10.71 6.89 10.24
CA HIS A 256 10.43 7.93 9.26
C HIS A 256 9.97 7.33 7.93
N PRO A 257 9.20 8.10 7.13
CA PRO A 257 8.87 7.74 5.77
C PRO A 257 10.09 7.35 4.95
N VAL A 258 9.94 6.33 4.11
CA VAL A 258 11.02 5.85 3.22
C VAL A 258 11.01 6.56 1.85
N PHE A 259 9.86 7.14 1.48
CA PHE A 259 9.69 8.01 0.32
C PHE A 259 8.33 8.72 0.38
N VAL A 260 8.16 9.69 -0.51
CA VAL A 260 6.85 10.20 -0.93
C VAL A 260 6.46 9.51 -2.24
N ALA A 261 5.20 9.08 -2.29
CA ALA A 261 4.61 8.44 -3.46
C ALA A 261 3.38 9.20 -3.95
N LYS A 262 2.96 8.93 -5.19
CA LYS A 262 1.75 9.47 -5.78
C LYS A 262 0.76 8.37 -6.15
N ASN A 263 -0.53 8.66 -6.05
CA ASN A 263 -1.62 7.85 -6.59
C ASN A 263 -2.69 8.74 -7.23
N LYS A 264 -3.42 8.18 -8.20
CA LYS A 264 -4.61 8.81 -8.81
C LYS A 264 -5.83 7.99 -8.42
N ALA A 265 -6.50 8.39 -7.34
CA ALA A 265 -7.51 7.58 -6.67
C ALA A 265 -8.72 7.24 -7.57
N ALA A 266 -9.04 8.09 -8.54
CA ALA A 266 -10.13 7.85 -9.48
C ALA A 266 -9.76 6.86 -10.60
N ILE A 267 -8.48 6.53 -10.77
CA ILE A 267 -7.99 5.70 -11.87
C ILE A 267 -7.74 4.27 -11.40
N ASN A 268 -6.83 4.08 -10.43
CA ASN A 268 -6.41 2.74 -10.01
C ASN A 268 -5.75 2.75 -8.63
N TYR A 269 -5.38 1.56 -8.15
CA TYR A 269 -4.69 1.32 -6.89
C TYR A 269 -3.16 1.44 -6.95
N ILE A 270 -2.58 1.90 -8.08
CA ILE A 270 -1.13 1.92 -8.26
C ILE A 270 -0.53 3.10 -7.50
N ILE A 271 0.39 2.80 -6.59
CA ILE A 271 1.13 3.78 -5.80
C ILE A 271 2.55 3.83 -6.33
N GLU A 272 2.93 4.98 -6.87
CA GLU A 272 4.23 5.19 -7.53
C GLU A 272 5.18 5.95 -6.60
N PRO A 273 6.27 5.32 -6.10
CA PRO A 273 7.33 6.04 -5.38
C PRO A 273 7.97 7.11 -6.28
N VAL A 274 8.12 8.34 -5.76
CA VAL A 274 8.62 9.48 -6.55
C VAL A 274 10.02 9.89 -6.12
N ALA A 275 10.22 10.20 -4.83
CA ALA A 275 11.49 10.59 -4.25
C ALA A 275 11.50 10.31 -2.74
N GLU A 276 12.68 10.34 -2.11
CA GLU A 276 12.83 10.07 -0.67
C GLU A 276 12.12 11.12 0.21
N ASN A 277 12.01 12.35 -0.28
CA ASN A 277 11.43 13.49 0.45
C ASN A 277 10.43 14.28 -0.43
N ILE A 278 9.71 15.19 0.20
CA ILE A 278 8.66 15.98 -0.44
C ILE A 278 9.20 16.99 -1.47
N PHE A 279 10.39 17.54 -1.25
CA PHE A 279 11.02 18.50 -2.17
C PHE A 279 11.45 17.83 -3.48
N GLY A 280 12.08 16.65 -3.40
CA GLY A 280 12.38 15.85 -4.59
C GLY A 280 11.11 15.45 -5.35
N THR A 281 10.01 15.20 -4.64
CA THR A 281 8.72 14.89 -5.27
C THR A 281 8.14 16.08 -6.01
N LEU A 282 8.16 17.27 -5.39
CA LEU A 282 7.72 18.51 -6.03
C LEU A 282 8.63 18.90 -7.21
N ASP A 283 9.94 18.66 -7.11
CA ASP A 283 10.88 18.85 -8.22
C ASP A 283 10.47 18.01 -9.44
N VAL A 284 10.20 16.71 -9.26
CA VAL A 284 9.67 15.82 -10.31
C VAL A 284 8.35 16.34 -10.85
N TYR A 285 7.42 16.74 -9.97
CA TYR A 285 6.11 17.24 -10.37
C TYR A 285 6.22 18.48 -11.27
N PHE A 286 7.05 19.45 -10.89
CA PHE A 286 7.26 20.65 -11.70
C PHE A 286 7.95 20.34 -13.02
N GLU A 287 8.91 19.41 -13.07
CA GLU A 287 9.51 18.94 -14.33
C GLU A 287 8.48 18.28 -15.26
N GLU A 288 7.56 17.48 -14.71
CA GLU A 288 6.47 16.86 -15.49
C GLU A 288 5.48 17.92 -15.97
N LYS A 289 5.07 18.85 -15.11
CA LYS A 289 4.18 19.96 -15.48
C LYS A 289 4.80 20.88 -16.54
N LEU A 290 6.09 21.20 -16.47
CA LEU A 290 6.77 22.01 -17.48
C LEU A 290 6.71 21.43 -18.89
N LYS A 291 6.69 20.09 -19.02
CA LYS A 291 6.57 19.41 -20.31
C LYS A 291 5.19 19.55 -20.93
N LEU A 292 4.16 19.71 -20.11
CA LEU A 292 2.75 19.78 -20.51
C LEU A 292 2.19 21.21 -20.53
N ALA A 293 2.89 22.16 -19.90
CA ALA A 293 2.44 23.53 -19.70
C ALA A 293 2.47 24.39 -20.97
N THR A 294 1.53 25.33 -21.05
CA THR A 294 1.50 26.39 -22.06
C THR A 294 2.65 27.39 -21.86
N PRO A 295 3.02 28.21 -22.87
CA PRO A 295 4.09 29.21 -22.73
C PRO A 295 3.91 30.17 -21.54
N PHE A 296 2.66 30.56 -21.22
CA PHE A 296 2.36 31.47 -20.11
C PHE A 296 2.52 30.79 -18.74
N GLU A 297 2.11 29.53 -18.62
CA GLU A 297 2.27 28.75 -17.39
C GLU A 297 3.73 28.41 -17.11
N LYS A 298 4.52 28.14 -18.16
CA LYS A 298 5.95 27.80 -18.04
C LYS A 298 6.74 28.82 -17.24
N ILE A 299 6.46 30.12 -17.41
CA ILE A 299 7.17 31.19 -16.68
C ILE A 299 6.92 31.05 -15.18
N ARG A 300 5.66 30.90 -14.76
CA ARG A 300 5.29 30.78 -13.35
C ARG A 300 5.84 29.50 -12.72
N ILE A 301 5.71 28.38 -13.44
CA ILE A 301 6.25 27.08 -12.98
C ILE A 301 7.77 27.19 -12.81
N THR A 302 8.48 27.77 -13.78
CA THR A 302 9.94 27.91 -13.74
C THR A 302 10.39 28.77 -12.54
N MET A 303 9.72 29.90 -12.29
CA MET A 303 10.04 30.77 -11.16
C MET A 303 9.85 30.05 -9.82
N LEU A 304 8.72 29.37 -9.62
CA LEU A 304 8.49 28.63 -8.38
C LEU A 304 9.46 27.44 -8.23
N HIS A 305 9.71 26.72 -9.32
CA HIS A 305 10.64 25.59 -9.33
C HIS A 305 12.07 26.04 -8.97
N GLN A 306 12.50 27.21 -9.42
CA GLN A 306 13.77 27.82 -9.01
C GLN A 306 13.79 28.20 -7.52
N LYS A 307 12.69 28.74 -6.97
CA LYS A 307 12.58 29.01 -5.53
C LYS A 307 12.69 27.71 -4.73
N LEU A 308 12.01 26.65 -5.16
CA LEU A 308 12.08 25.33 -4.53
C LEU A 308 13.52 24.77 -4.55
N LYS A 309 14.21 24.84 -5.69
CA LYS A 309 15.61 24.41 -5.82
C LYS A 309 16.56 25.21 -4.92
N SER A 310 16.34 26.52 -4.82
CA SER A 310 17.16 27.40 -3.98
C SER A 310 16.97 27.10 -2.50
N PHE A 311 15.72 26.93 -2.05
CA PHE A 311 15.39 26.54 -0.69
C PHE A 311 15.95 25.16 -0.31
N ALA A 312 15.79 24.17 -1.19
CA ALA A 312 16.36 22.84 -0.99
C ALA A 312 17.89 22.88 -0.86
N LYS A 313 18.57 23.69 -1.69
CA LYS A 313 20.03 23.88 -1.60
C LYS A 313 20.44 24.51 -0.27
N GLU A 314 19.74 25.54 0.18
CA GLU A 314 19.98 26.23 1.46
C GLU A 314 19.84 25.27 2.65
N LYS A 315 18.74 24.52 2.69
CA LYS A 315 18.41 23.56 3.76
C LYS A 315 19.09 22.20 3.60
N LYS A 316 19.92 22.01 2.56
CA LYS A 316 20.66 20.78 2.23
C LYS A 316 19.75 19.56 2.01
N ILE A 317 18.61 19.77 1.36
CA ILE A 317 17.63 18.73 1.01
C ILE A 317 17.98 18.17 -0.37
N THR A 318 18.06 16.84 -0.49
CA THR A 318 18.29 16.18 -1.79
C THR A 318 17.06 16.26 -2.69
N LEU A 319 17.26 16.52 -3.97
CA LEU A 319 16.20 16.48 -5.00
C LEU A 319 16.31 15.23 -5.90
N GLU A 320 17.14 14.27 -5.52
CA GLU A 320 17.35 13.05 -6.29
C GLU A 320 16.10 12.16 -6.32
N LYS A 321 15.75 11.67 -7.51
CA LYS A 321 14.60 10.77 -7.72
C LYS A 321 14.84 9.34 -7.22
N LYS A 322 16.11 8.95 -7.07
CA LYS A 322 16.52 7.58 -6.69
C LYS A 322 17.74 7.62 -5.79
N THR A 323 17.51 7.91 -4.52
CA THR A 323 18.56 7.97 -3.51
C THR A 323 19.07 6.57 -3.15
N ALA A 324 20.24 6.52 -2.50
CA ALA A 324 20.80 5.27 -1.98
C ALA A 324 19.83 4.56 -1.01
N ASN A 325 19.14 5.31 -0.16
CA ASN A 325 18.17 4.76 0.80
C ASN A 325 16.97 4.11 0.09
N MET A 326 16.44 4.72 -0.98
CA MET A 326 15.38 4.10 -1.79
C MET A 326 15.87 2.82 -2.46
N GLN A 327 17.10 2.81 -2.98
CA GLN A 327 17.70 1.62 -3.58
C GLN A 327 17.99 0.51 -2.55
N ASP A 328 18.32 0.87 -1.32
CA ASP A 328 18.54 -0.10 -0.24
C ASP A 328 17.22 -0.66 0.28
N ARG A 329 16.16 0.14 0.33
CA ARG A 329 14.80 -0.35 0.57
C ARG A 329 14.38 -1.32 -0.53
N GLU A 330 14.63 -1.00 -1.79
CA GLU A 330 14.29 -1.82 -2.95
C GLU A 330 14.81 -3.27 -2.80
N LYS A 331 16.04 -3.44 -2.30
CA LYS A 331 16.67 -4.75 -2.04
C LYS A 331 16.03 -5.56 -0.89
N LYS A 332 15.16 -4.93 -0.09
CA LYS A 332 14.45 -5.50 1.07
C LYS A 332 12.98 -5.79 0.79
N ILE A 333 12.45 -5.35 -0.36
CA ILE A 333 11.07 -5.63 -0.76
C ILE A 333 10.92 -7.14 -0.96
N VAL A 334 9.89 -7.72 -0.33
CA VAL A 334 9.57 -9.15 -0.48
C VAL A 334 8.55 -9.40 -1.59
N THR A 335 7.62 -8.48 -1.79
CA THR A 335 6.64 -8.50 -2.88
C THR A 335 6.17 -7.09 -3.22
N ARG A 336 5.62 -6.91 -4.42
CA ARG A 336 5.03 -5.66 -4.89
C ARG A 336 3.56 -5.49 -4.54
N ALA A 337 2.86 -6.58 -4.25
CA ALA A 337 1.40 -6.61 -4.14
C ALA A 337 0.73 -5.94 -5.37
N PHE A 338 -0.58 -5.73 -5.31
CA PHE A 338 -1.33 -5.04 -6.36
C PHE A 338 -0.96 -3.56 -6.46
N HIS A 339 -0.76 -2.88 -5.32
CA HIS A 339 -0.47 -1.44 -5.29
C HIS A 339 0.93 -1.04 -5.79
N LYS A 340 1.85 -2.00 -6.02
CA LYS A 340 3.20 -1.81 -6.60
C LYS A 340 4.22 -0.98 -5.79
N ALA A 341 3.82 -0.30 -4.72
CA ALA A 341 4.76 0.36 -3.78
C ALA A 341 5.74 -0.63 -3.10
N GLY A 342 5.33 -1.90 -2.95
CA GLY A 342 6.13 -2.96 -2.35
C GLY A 342 6.06 -3.03 -0.83
N ILE A 343 6.16 -4.26 -0.31
CA ILE A 343 6.04 -4.60 1.10
C ILE A 343 7.42 -4.96 1.64
N VAL A 344 7.76 -4.43 2.82
CA VAL A 344 8.96 -4.78 3.58
C VAL A 344 8.56 -5.33 4.95
N VAL A 345 9.00 -6.56 5.22
CA VAL A 345 8.84 -7.25 6.51
C VAL A 345 10.21 -7.80 6.96
N PRO A 346 10.38 -8.15 8.25
CA PRO A 346 11.55 -8.91 8.68
C PRO A 346 11.68 -10.19 7.85
N TYR A 347 12.74 -10.28 7.06
CA TYR A 347 12.99 -11.41 6.17
C TYR A 347 14.44 -11.86 6.24
N ASN A 348 14.66 -13.11 6.63
CA ASN A 348 15.98 -13.69 6.70
C ASN A 348 16.32 -14.41 5.39
N LYS A 349 17.16 -13.79 4.57
CA LYS A 349 17.58 -14.34 3.27
C LYS A 349 18.29 -15.70 3.36
N LYS A 350 18.92 -16.05 4.50
CA LYS A 350 19.61 -17.34 4.66
C LYS A 350 18.62 -18.47 4.93
N THR A 351 17.69 -18.24 5.85
CA THR A 351 16.69 -19.25 6.24
C THR A 351 15.44 -19.23 5.36
N GLN A 352 15.28 -18.18 4.55
CA GLN A 352 14.08 -17.90 3.75
C GLN A 352 12.83 -17.78 4.63
N LEU A 353 12.99 -17.24 5.85
CA LEU A 353 11.91 -17.09 6.83
C LEU A 353 11.41 -15.64 6.85
N GLY A 354 10.09 -15.46 6.89
CA GLY A 354 9.43 -14.17 6.99
C GLY A 354 8.50 -13.86 5.81
N TYR A 355 8.71 -14.55 4.68
CA TYR A 355 7.92 -14.40 3.47
C TYR A 355 8.08 -15.61 2.55
N ARG A 356 6.96 -16.02 1.94
CA ARG A 356 6.88 -16.87 0.76
C ARG A 356 5.79 -16.39 -0.19
N ASP A 357 5.91 -16.73 -1.46
CA ASP A 357 4.92 -16.37 -2.48
C ASP A 357 3.54 -16.97 -2.16
N LEU A 358 2.48 -16.25 -2.56
CA LEU A 358 1.13 -16.77 -2.53
C LEU A 358 1.01 -18.04 -3.39
N ALA A 359 0.06 -18.92 -3.03
CA ALA A 359 -0.25 -20.13 -3.81
C ALA A 359 -0.96 -19.83 -5.15
N ILE A 360 -1.06 -18.56 -5.53
CA ILE A 360 -1.71 -18.04 -6.72
C ILE A 360 -0.89 -16.85 -7.25
N THR A 361 -0.86 -16.66 -8.56
CA THR A 361 -0.20 -15.48 -9.16
C THR A 361 -1.10 -14.24 -9.12
N ASP A 362 -0.53 -13.03 -9.20
CA ASP A 362 -1.30 -11.77 -9.28
C ASP A 362 -2.41 -11.83 -10.34
N ASN A 363 -2.08 -12.31 -11.54
CA ASN A 363 -3.01 -12.36 -12.67
C ASN A 363 -4.17 -13.34 -12.42
N GLU A 364 -3.90 -14.48 -11.80
CA GLU A 364 -4.92 -15.46 -11.45
C GLU A 364 -5.79 -14.96 -10.30
N LEU A 365 -5.21 -14.30 -9.30
CA LEU A 365 -5.94 -13.68 -8.20
C LEU A 365 -6.85 -12.57 -8.71
N GLN A 366 -6.38 -11.70 -9.61
CA GLN A 366 -7.21 -10.69 -10.25
C GLN A 366 -8.38 -11.29 -11.03
N LYS A 367 -8.15 -12.39 -11.77
CA LYS A 367 -9.24 -13.11 -12.46
C LYS A 367 -10.25 -13.67 -11.47
N LEU A 368 -9.78 -14.32 -10.41
CA LEU A 368 -10.64 -14.87 -9.36
C LEU A 368 -11.48 -13.79 -8.68
N LEU A 369 -10.89 -12.62 -8.42
CA LEU A 369 -11.58 -11.49 -7.81
C LEU A 369 -12.65 -10.90 -8.75
N LYS A 370 -12.36 -10.80 -10.06
CA LYS A 370 -13.37 -10.40 -11.06
C LYS A 370 -14.52 -11.41 -11.15
N GLU A 371 -14.24 -12.71 -11.05
CA GLU A 371 -15.30 -13.74 -10.98
C GLU A 371 -16.20 -13.53 -9.75
N ILE A 372 -15.63 -13.13 -8.61
CA ILE A 372 -16.40 -12.85 -7.37
C ILE A 372 -17.27 -11.58 -7.52
N GLU A 373 -16.69 -10.51 -8.06
CA GLU A 373 -17.37 -9.22 -8.23
C GLU A 373 -18.54 -9.30 -9.21
N TYR A 374 -18.31 -9.89 -10.38
CA TYR A 374 -19.27 -9.93 -11.49
C TYR A 374 -20.06 -11.25 -11.57
N ALA A 375 -20.02 -12.09 -10.53
CA ALA A 375 -20.82 -13.31 -10.48
C ALA A 375 -22.32 -13.00 -10.64
N SER A 376 -22.95 -13.62 -11.65
CA SER A 376 -24.37 -13.44 -11.97
C SER A 376 -25.31 -13.97 -10.90
N THR A 377 -24.89 -14.99 -10.13
CA THR A 377 -25.68 -15.56 -9.03
C THR A 377 -24.84 -15.74 -7.76
N PRO A 378 -25.47 -15.76 -6.57
CA PRO A 378 -24.79 -16.04 -5.31
C PRO A 378 -24.06 -17.39 -5.28
N GLU A 379 -24.57 -18.41 -5.98
CA GLU A 379 -23.98 -19.76 -6.04
C GLU A 379 -22.68 -19.77 -6.85
N ILE A 380 -22.63 -19.03 -7.97
CA ILE A 380 -21.41 -18.85 -8.76
C ILE A 380 -20.37 -18.11 -7.91
N ARG A 381 -20.79 -17.03 -7.23
CA ARG A 381 -19.92 -16.29 -6.33
C ARG A 381 -19.35 -17.18 -5.22
N LYS A 382 -20.19 -18.03 -4.64
CA LYS A 382 -19.78 -18.97 -3.57
C LYS A 382 -18.67 -19.91 -4.05
N LYS A 383 -18.73 -20.42 -5.28
CA LYS A 383 -17.69 -21.29 -5.84
C LYS A 383 -16.34 -20.58 -5.95
N SER A 384 -16.31 -19.36 -6.49
CA SER A 384 -15.07 -18.57 -6.57
C SER A 384 -14.60 -18.11 -5.19
N MET A 385 -15.53 -17.81 -4.28
CA MET A 385 -15.21 -17.51 -2.88
C MET A 385 -14.55 -18.71 -2.17
N SER A 386 -14.99 -19.95 -2.40
CA SER A 386 -14.35 -21.14 -1.83
C SER A 386 -12.91 -21.32 -2.32
N LYS A 387 -12.61 -20.97 -3.58
CA LYS A 387 -11.22 -20.96 -4.07
C LYS A 387 -10.39 -19.90 -3.34
N LEU A 388 -10.97 -18.71 -3.09
CA LEU A 388 -10.30 -17.66 -2.33
C LEU A 388 -10.07 -18.08 -0.86
N GLU A 389 -11.02 -18.78 -0.24
CA GLU A 389 -10.88 -19.31 1.12
C GLU A 389 -9.73 -20.30 1.25
N GLU A 390 -9.50 -21.13 0.23
CA GLU A 390 -8.33 -22.02 0.22
C GLU A 390 -7.01 -21.22 0.15
N ILE A 391 -6.96 -20.15 -0.66
CA ILE A 391 -5.78 -19.26 -0.72
C ILE A 391 -5.55 -18.56 0.62
N ILE A 392 -6.63 -18.08 1.26
CA ILE A 392 -6.59 -17.50 2.61
C ILE A 392 -6.06 -18.52 3.61
N ARG A 393 -6.55 -19.76 3.60
CA ARG A 393 -6.10 -20.83 4.50
C ARG A 393 -4.60 -21.07 4.35
N LEU A 394 -4.09 -21.12 3.11
CA LEU A 394 -2.67 -21.31 2.83
C LEU A 394 -1.81 -20.12 3.30
N ALA A 395 -2.30 -18.89 3.13
CA ALA A 395 -1.64 -17.68 3.63
C ALA A 395 -1.60 -17.62 5.16
N THR A 396 -2.68 -18.05 5.84
CA THR A 396 -2.70 -18.14 7.31
C THR A 396 -1.74 -19.20 7.83
N ILE A 397 -1.63 -20.36 7.16
CA ILE A 397 -0.61 -21.36 7.51
C ILE A 397 0.80 -20.80 7.34
N ALA A 398 1.03 -19.94 6.33
CA ALA A 398 2.28 -19.21 6.19
C ALA A 398 2.57 -18.33 7.41
N ALA A 399 1.56 -17.62 7.90
CA ALA A 399 1.68 -16.82 9.10
C ALA A 399 2.02 -17.67 10.35
N ASP A 400 1.38 -18.83 10.52
CA ASP A 400 1.71 -19.78 11.62
C ASP A 400 3.17 -20.27 11.55
N GLU A 401 3.70 -20.39 10.33
CA GLU A 401 5.09 -20.75 10.04
C GLU A 401 6.04 -19.54 9.99
N CYS A 402 5.62 -18.40 10.56
CA CYS A 402 6.36 -17.13 10.66
C CYS A 402 6.62 -16.40 9.33
N ASP A 403 5.96 -16.78 8.23
CA ASP A 403 5.98 -16.08 6.95
C ASP A 403 4.91 -14.96 6.92
N PHE A 404 5.03 -14.00 7.85
CA PHE A 404 4.01 -12.94 8.05
C PHE A 404 3.80 -12.05 6.82
N GLY A 405 4.81 -11.89 5.96
CA GLY A 405 4.68 -11.11 4.73
C GLY A 405 3.67 -11.68 3.75
N THR A 406 3.45 -13.00 3.74
CA THR A 406 2.53 -13.68 2.81
C THR A 406 1.07 -13.32 3.11
N VAL A 407 0.69 -13.34 4.39
CA VAL A 407 -0.66 -12.95 4.81
C VAL A 407 -0.89 -11.44 4.66
N LEU A 408 0.17 -10.64 4.86
CA LEU A 408 0.13 -9.19 4.63
C LEU A 408 -0.10 -8.86 3.15
N GLU A 409 0.60 -9.54 2.24
CA GLU A 409 0.44 -9.42 0.79
C GLU A 409 -1.00 -9.68 0.36
N LEU A 410 -1.57 -10.84 0.75
CA LEU A 410 -2.95 -11.15 0.39
C LEU A 410 -3.93 -10.12 0.96
N GLY A 411 -3.73 -9.65 2.19
CA GLY A 411 -4.54 -8.59 2.79
C GLY A 411 -4.51 -7.30 1.96
N HIS A 412 -3.32 -6.88 1.51
CA HIS A 412 -3.13 -5.72 0.65
C HIS A 412 -3.74 -5.92 -0.75
N ASP A 413 -3.58 -7.08 -1.37
CA ASP A 413 -4.17 -7.38 -2.69
C ASP A 413 -5.70 -7.32 -2.65
N LEU A 414 -6.31 -7.91 -1.62
CA LEU A 414 -7.76 -7.82 -1.43
C LEU A 414 -8.20 -6.39 -1.13
N PHE A 415 -7.43 -5.63 -0.34
CA PHE A 415 -7.71 -4.22 -0.07
C PHE A 415 -7.65 -3.36 -1.34
N SER A 416 -6.60 -3.53 -2.15
CA SER A 416 -6.38 -2.81 -3.41
C SER A 416 -7.39 -3.18 -4.48
N SER A 417 -7.99 -4.37 -4.42
CA SER A 417 -9.04 -4.78 -5.37
C SER A 417 -10.27 -3.86 -5.34
N GLY A 418 -10.57 -3.24 -4.19
CA GLY A 418 -11.77 -2.41 -4.02
C GLY A 418 -13.09 -3.18 -4.02
N ILE A 419 -13.07 -4.51 -3.98
CA ILE A 419 -14.26 -5.35 -4.04
C ILE A 419 -14.88 -5.48 -2.64
N SER A 420 -16.14 -5.07 -2.50
CA SER A 420 -16.86 -5.10 -1.21
C SER A 420 -17.00 -6.51 -0.64
N PHE A 421 -17.19 -7.53 -1.49
CA PHE A 421 -17.35 -8.94 -1.08
C PHE A 421 -16.13 -9.53 -0.35
N VAL A 422 -14.94 -8.94 -0.52
CA VAL A 422 -13.69 -9.42 0.09
C VAL A 422 -13.13 -8.46 1.14
N GLN A 423 -13.79 -7.33 1.38
CA GLN A 423 -13.31 -6.28 2.29
C GLN A 423 -13.16 -6.76 3.74
N SER A 424 -14.10 -7.57 4.24
CA SER A 424 -13.98 -8.16 5.58
C SER A 424 -12.81 -9.14 5.68
N LYS A 425 -12.55 -9.91 4.62
CA LYS A 425 -11.40 -10.82 4.54
C LYS A 425 -10.10 -10.04 4.49
N ALA A 426 -10.04 -8.96 3.71
CA ALA A 426 -8.88 -8.06 3.66
C ALA A 426 -8.55 -7.51 5.06
N LEU A 427 -9.56 -7.01 5.79
CA LEU A 427 -9.37 -6.52 7.16
C LEU A 427 -8.86 -7.61 8.09
N ASN A 428 -9.43 -8.82 8.04
CA ASN A 428 -9.01 -9.94 8.90
C ASN A 428 -7.54 -10.33 8.65
N LEU A 429 -7.14 -10.44 7.38
CA LEU A 429 -5.76 -10.77 7.00
C LEU A 429 -4.78 -9.67 7.42
N MET A 430 -5.10 -8.40 7.15
CA MET A 430 -4.29 -7.27 7.62
C MET A 430 -4.23 -7.22 9.14
N SER A 431 -5.32 -7.53 9.85
CA SER A 431 -5.35 -7.58 11.32
C SER A 431 -4.40 -8.64 11.87
N LEU A 432 -4.43 -9.85 11.31
CA LEU A 432 -3.51 -10.90 11.66
C LEU A 432 -2.05 -10.48 11.39
N ALA A 433 -1.79 -9.98 10.18
CA ALA A 433 -0.46 -9.58 9.75
C ALA A 433 0.14 -8.46 10.61
N TYR A 434 -0.59 -7.37 10.82
CA TYR A 434 -0.11 -6.23 11.61
C TYR A 434 0.08 -6.58 13.08
N ASN A 435 -0.74 -7.47 13.66
CA ASN A 435 -0.51 -7.95 15.02
C ASN A 435 0.78 -8.78 15.12
N LEU A 436 1.00 -9.72 14.19
CA LEU A 436 2.21 -10.55 14.16
C LEU A 436 3.48 -9.73 13.90
N LEU A 437 3.38 -8.68 13.09
CA LEU A 437 4.45 -7.73 12.80
C LEU A 437 4.60 -6.62 13.86
N GLN A 438 3.76 -6.62 14.90
CA GLN A 438 3.74 -5.62 15.97
C GLN A 438 3.56 -4.17 15.46
N ARG A 439 2.59 -3.97 14.56
CA ARG A 439 2.24 -2.67 13.95
C ARG A 439 0.79 -2.26 14.30
N PRO A 440 0.42 -2.10 15.59
CA PRO A 440 -0.97 -1.87 16.01
C PRO A 440 -1.57 -0.57 15.48
N GLN A 441 -0.76 0.45 15.18
CA GLN A 441 -1.21 1.72 14.61
C GLN A 441 -1.72 1.53 13.18
N PHE A 442 -1.01 0.75 12.34
CA PHE A 442 -1.50 0.42 10.99
C PHE A 442 -2.77 -0.40 11.03
N LEU A 443 -2.90 -1.33 11.99
CA LEU A 443 -4.15 -2.04 12.24
C LEU A 443 -5.28 -1.07 12.56
N LYS A 444 -5.07 -0.12 13.49
CA LYS A 444 -6.10 0.85 13.86
C LYS A 444 -6.53 1.70 12.66
N ILE A 445 -5.58 2.14 11.83
CA ILE A 445 -5.85 2.87 10.59
C ILE A 445 -6.67 2.01 9.62
N ALA A 446 -6.30 0.75 9.41
CA ALA A 446 -7.02 -0.17 8.53
C ALA A 446 -8.47 -0.40 8.98
N GLN A 447 -8.69 -0.58 10.28
CA GLN A 447 -10.02 -0.76 10.88
C GLN A 447 -10.92 0.45 10.65
N VAL A 448 -10.42 1.65 10.94
CA VAL A 448 -11.17 2.89 10.74
C VAL A 448 -11.46 3.11 9.26
N HIS A 449 -10.46 2.92 8.40
CA HIS A 449 -10.60 3.12 6.97
C HIS A 449 -11.64 2.17 6.36
N LEU A 450 -11.55 0.87 6.66
CA LEU A 450 -12.47 -0.14 6.11
C LEU A 450 -13.87 -0.11 6.74
N LYS A 451 -14.08 0.54 7.89
CA LYS A 451 -15.42 0.72 8.47
C LYS A 451 -16.29 1.65 7.63
N ASN A 452 -15.70 2.70 7.05
CA ASN A 452 -16.41 3.67 6.22
C ASN A 452 -15.49 4.23 5.12
N ARG A 453 -15.21 3.38 4.12
CA ARG A 453 -14.31 3.67 2.99
C ARG A 453 -15.07 4.40 1.88
N SER A 454 -14.67 5.63 1.57
CA SER A 454 -15.35 6.48 0.57
C SER A 454 -14.58 6.55 -0.74
N LYS A 455 -15.29 6.58 -1.88
CA LYS A 455 -14.74 6.89 -3.21
C LYS A 455 -14.76 8.41 -3.52
N SER A 456 -15.22 9.23 -2.58
CA SER A 456 -15.16 10.70 -2.70
C SER A 456 -13.72 11.17 -2.88
N LEU A 457 -13.54 12.25 -3.63
CA LEU A 457 -12.26 12.96 -3.74
C LEU A 457 -12.11 14.08 -2.70
N ASP A 458 -13.22 14.51 -2.11
CA ASP A 458 -13.21 15.39 -0.94
C ASP A 458 -13.37 14.53 0.32
N LEU A 459 -12.31 14.49 1.11
CA LEU A 459 -12.13 13.62 2.26
C LEU A 459 -11.71 14.43 3.49
N ASN A 460 -12.04 15.74 3.48
CA ASN A 460 -11.98 16.54 4.68
C ASN A 460 -13.02 16.03 5.70
N VAL A 461 -12.58 15.77 6.92
CA VAL A 461 -13.45 15.35 8.05
C VAL A 461 -13.51 16.41 9.14
N ILE A 462 -12.76 17.51 8.96
CA ILE A 462 -12.64 18.60 9.90
C ILE A 462 -13.54 19.74 9.45
N VAL A 463 -14.46 20.12 10.33
CA VAL A 463 -15.41 21.21 10.11
C VAL A 463 -14.88 22.46 10.79
N TYR A 464 -14.67 23.51 10.02
CA TYR A 464 -14.33 24.84 10.54
C TYR A 464 -15.62 25.65 10.66
N ASP A 465 -15.74 26.41 11.74
CA ASP A 465 -16.86 27.35 11.96
C ASP A 465 -16.75 28.59 11.05
#